data_AF-A0A1W6S9X4-F1
#
_entry.id   AF-A0A1W6S9X4-F1
#
_cell.length_a   1.000
_cell.length_b   1.000
_cell.length_c   1.000
_cell.angle_alpha   90.00
_cell.angle_beta   90.00
_cell.angle_gamma   90.00
#
_symmetry.space_group_name_H-M   'P 1'
#
loop_
_entity.id
_entity.type
_entity.pdbx_description
1 polymer ?
#
loop_
_entity_poly.entity_id
_entity_poly.type
_entity_poly.pdbx_seq_one_letter_code
_entity_poly.pdbx_strand_id
1 'polypeptide(L)' 'MKFLFLFLAILLVMEPVVSEEECWMKGKCRLVCKNDEDSVTRCSNRKRCCILSRYLTIVPMTIDQILPWTTPQVKQEGDS' A
#
# COMPACT_ATOMS: atom_id res chain seq x y z
N MET A 1 -7.62 41.07 7.89
CA MET A 1 -7.64 39.86 8.76
C MET A 1 -8.74 38.87 8.40
N LYS A 2 -10.00 39.28 8.24
CA LYS A 2 -11.14 38.36 7.97
C LYS A 2 -10.99 37.50 6.70
N PHE A 3 -10.41 38.06 5.64
CA PHE A 3 -10.13 37.33 4.40
C PHE A 3 -9.03 36.27 4.55
N LEU A 4 -8.03 36.49 5.40
CA LEU A 4 -6.98 35.48 5.66
C LEU A 4 -7.57 34.24 6.30
N PHE A 5 -8.50 34.41 7.25
CA PHE A 5 -9.20 33.29 7.87
C PHE A 5 -10.06 32.50 6.88
N LEU A 6 -10.70 33.17 5.92
CA LEU A 6 -11.46 32.51 4.86
C LEU A 6 -10.56 31.69 3.93
N PHE A 7 -9.41 32.24 3.53
CA PHE A 7 -8.43 31.51 2.72
C PHE A 7 -7.86 30.29 3.46
N LEU A 8 -7.55 30.44 4.75
CA LEU A 8 -7.09 29.33 5.60
C LEU A 8 -8.14 28.21 5.71
N ALA A 9 -9.41 28.58 5.88
CA ALA A 9 -10.51 27.61 5.94
C ALA A 9 -10.63 26.82 4.62
N ILE A 10 -10.48 27.47 3.47
CA ILE A 10 -10.54 26.80 2.16
C ILE A 10 -9.37 25.82 1.99
N LEU A 11 -8.15 26.23 2.35
CA LEU A 11 -6.96 25.38 2.24
C LEU A 11 -7.01 24.14 3.14
N LEU A 12 -7.66 24.23 4.31
CA LEU A 12 -7.84 23.11 5.24
C LEU A 12 -8.89 22.11 4.78
N VAL A 13 -9.87 22.53 3.97
CA VAL A 13 -10.94 21.66 3.45
C VAL A 13 -10.48 20.90 2.20
N MET A 14 -9.49 21.41 1.48
CA MET A 14 -8.93 20.69 0.33
C MET A 14 -8.08 19.52 0.81
N GLU A 15 -8.53 18.30 0.54
CA GLU A 15 -7.69 17.11 0.69
C GLU A 15 -6.39 17.34 -0.09
N PRO A 16 -5.22 17.01 0.50
CA PRO A 16 -3.96 17.24 -0.16
C PRO A 16 -3.92 16.41 -1.45
N VAL A 17 -4.01 17.09 -2.60
CA VAL A 17 -3.73 16.53 -3.93
C VAL A 17 -2.22 16.32 -4.04
N VAL A 18 -1.66 15.51 -3.15
CA VAL A 18 -0.35 14.92 -3.39
C VAL A 18 -0.62 13.93 -4.49
N SER A 19 -0.18 14.26 -5.71
CA SER A 19 -0.19 13.34 -6.84
C SER A 19 0.32 11.99 -6.35
N GLU A 20 -0.59 11.02 -6.26
CA GLU A 20 -0.26 9.75 -5.69
C GLU A 20 0.66 9.02 -6.67
N GLU A 21 1.88 8.77 -6.22
CA GLU A 21 2.85 7.98 -6.97
C GLU A 21 2.19 6.69 -7.44
N GLU A 22 2.38 6.39 -8.73
CA GLU A 22 1.93 5.13 -9.29
C GLU A 22 2.80 4.00 -8.75
N CYS A 23 2.14 2.88 -8.47
CA CYS A 23 2.78 1.65 -8.07
C CYS A 23 2.25 0.50 -8.92
N TRP A 24 2.45 -0.73 -8.46
CA TRP A 24 2.16 -1.96 -9.19
C TRP A 24 0.78 -1.95 -9.89
N MET A 25 0.71 -2.43 -11.13
CA MET A 25 -0.53 -2.55 -11.93
C MET A 25 -1.40 -1.27 -11.96
N LYS A 26 -0.77 -0.10 -12.11
CA LYS A 26 -1.43 1.23 -12.07
C LYS A 26 -2.10 1.55 -10.72
N GLY A 27 -1.67 0.89 -9.65
CA GLY A 27 -2.03 1.24 -8.29
C GLY A 27 -1.53 2.61 -7.89
N LYS A 28 -2.00 3.10 -6.75
CA LYS A 28 -1.62 4.40 -6.21
C LYS A 28 -1.12 4.27 -4.77
N CYS A 29 -0.08 5.02 -4.44
CA CYS A 29 0.51 5.03 -3.10
C CYS A 29 -0.31 5.88 -2.13
N ARG A 30 -1.07 5.25 -1.24
CA ARG A 30 -1.96 5.90 -0.25
C ARG A 30 -1.60 5.53 1.18
N LEU A 31 -1.89 6.43 2.12
CA LEU A 31 -1.81 6.08 3.54
C LEU A 31 -2.82 4.98 3.89
N VAL A 32 -4.06 5.10 3.40
CA VAL A 32 -5.13 4.10 3.58
C VAL A 32 -5.77 3.86 2.21
N CYS A 33 -6.04 2.59 1.87
CA CYS A 33 -6.70 2.23 0.61
C CYS A 33 -8.19 2.55 0.66
N LYS A 34 -8.80 2.75 -0.51
CA LYS A 34 -10.25 2.90 -0.61
C LYS A 34 -10.96 1.57 -0.32
N ASN A 35 -12.28 1.63 -0.11
CA ASN A 35 -13.09 0.44 0.20
C ASN A 35 -13.09 -0.62 -0.91
N ASP A 36 -12.84 -0.22 -2.16
CA ASP A 36 -12.76 -1.09 -3.34
C ASP A 36 -11.32 -1.39 -3.78
N GLU A 37 -10.35 -1.06 -2.92
CA GLU A 37 -8.93 -1.27 -3.15
C GLU A 37 -8.30 -2.14 -2.06
N ASP A 38 -7.33 -2.95 -2.47
CA ASP A 38 -6.52 -3.80 -1.61
C ASP A 38 -5.06 -3.34 -1.58
N SER A 39 -4.40 -3.57 -0.44
CA SER A 39 -2.98 -3.27 -0.23
C SER A 39 -2.12 -4.49 -0.58
N VAL A 40 -1.35 -4.42 -1.66
CA VAL A 40 -0.51 -5.56 -2.10
C VAL A 40 0.96 -5.45 -1.71
N THR A 41 1.50 -4.23 -1.61
CA THR A 41 2.91 -3.98 -1.24
C THR A 41 3.07 -2.59 -0.62
N ARG A 42 4.27 -2.24 -0.16
CA ARG A 42 4.62 -0.89 0.29
C ARG A 42 5.35 -0.12 -0.80
N CYS A 43 5.05 1.16 -0.91
CA CYS A 43 5.78 2.09 -1.76
C CYS A 43 7.09 2.55 -1.09
N SER A 44 8.00 3.16 -1.86
CA SER A 44 9.27 3.71 -1.35
C SER A 44 9.07 4.75 -0.23
N ASN A 45 7.99 5.53 -0.32
CA ASN A 45 7.55 6.49 0.70
C ASN A 45 6.85 5.83 1.92
N ARG A 46 6.90 4.50 2.04
CA ARG A 46 6.30 3.66 3.09
C ARG A 46 4.77 3.64 3.14
N LYS A 47 4.08 4.32 2.21
CA LYS A 47 2.64 4.20 2.02
C LYS A 47 2.27 2.82 1.45
N ARG A 48 0.98 2.49 1.47
CA ARG A 48 0.42 1.27 0.88
C ARG A 48 0.23 1.46 -0.62
N CYS A 49 0.62 0.48 -1.41
CA CYS A 49 0.26 0.41 -2.83
C CYS A 49 -1.15 -0.17 -2.94
N CYS A 50 -2.12 0.69 -3.25
CA CYS A 50 -3.54 0.35 -3.29
C CYS A 50 -3.99 0.11 -4.73
N ILE A 51 -4.66 -1.02 -4.96
CA ILE A 51 -5.08 -1.48 -6.28
C ILE A 51 -6.51 -1.98 -6.18
N LEU A 52 -7.32 -1.74 -7.21
CA LEU A 52 -8.70 -2.20 -7.24
C LEU A 52 -8.80 -3.71 -7.05
N SER A 53 -9.62 -4.14 -6.09
CA SER A 53 -9.77 -5.54 -5.69
C SER A 53 -10.13 -6.45 -6.86
N ARG A 54 -10.91 -5.95 -7.83
CA ARG A 54 -11.30 -6.69 -9.05
C ARG A 54 -10.12 -7.15 -9.93
N TYR A 55 -8.95 -6.50 -9.81
CA TYR A 55 -7.74 -6.92 -10.53
C TYR A 55 -6.93 -7.95 -9.76
N LEU A 56 -7.21 -8.12 -8.46
CA LEU A 56 -6.66 -9.21 -7.66
C LEU A 56 -7.56 -10.44 -7.83
N THR A 57 -7.42 -11.08 -8.99
CA THR A 57 -8.13 -12.33 -9.29
C THR A 57 -7.59 -13.53 -8.51
N ILE A 58 -6.47 -13.34 -7.80
CA ILE A 58 -5.86 -14.37 -6.96
C ILE A 58 -6.52 -14.31 -5.59
N VAL A 59 -7.46 -15.21 -5.34
CA VAL A 59 -7.93 -15.46 -3.98
C VAL A 59 -6.75 -16.04 -3.19
N PRO A 60 -6.31 -15.40 -2.10
CA PRO A 60 -5.28 -15.99 -1.26
C PRO A 60 -5.80 -17.33 -0.73
N MET A 61 -5.09 -18.41 -1.07
CA MET A 61 -5.37 -19.75 -0.57
C MET A 61 -4.40 -20.07 0.56
N THR A 62 -4.93 -20.43 1.73
CA THR A 62 -4.12 -20.99 2.80
C THR A 62 -3.74 -22.41 2.43
N ILE A 63 -2.44 -22.71 2.42
CA ILE A 63 -1.95 -24.08 2.26
C ILE A 63 -1.66 -24.59 3.67
N ASP A 64 -2.50 -25.49 4.18
CA ASP A 64 -2.36 -26.06 5.53
C ASP A 64 -1.21 -27.07 5.65
N GLN A 65 -0.46 -27.29 4.57
CA GLN A 65 0.64 -28.25 4.49
C GLN A 65 1.99 -27.54 4.35
N ILE A 66 2.99 -28.10 5.02
CA ILE A 66 4.38 -27.68 4.84
C ILE A 66 4.88 -28.25 3.51
N LEU A 67 5.05 -27.38 2.52
CA LEU A 67 5.68 -27.72 1.24
C LEU A 67 7.19 -27.48 1.33
N PRO A 68 8.02 -28.18 0.53
CA PRO A 68 9.48 -28.03 0.58
C PRO A 68 9.97 -26.59 0.44
N TRP A 69 9.24 -25.76 -0.31
CA TRP A 69 9.54 -24.33 -0.51
C TRP A 69 9.02 -23.41 0.59
N THR A 70 8.16 -23.89 1.49
CA THR A 70 7.63 -23.11 2.64
C THR A 70 8.50 -23.19 3.88
N THR A 71 9.42 -24.16 3.95
CA THR A 71 10.33 -24.33 5.08
C THR A 71 11.43 -23.25 5.00
N PRO A 72 11.59 -22.40 6.03
CA PRO A 72 12.71 -21.46 6.08
C PRO A 72 14.03 -22.20 5.99
N GLN A 73 14.84 -21.89 4.97
CA GLN A 73 16.18 -22.45 4.84
C GLN A 73 17.06 -21.81 5.92
N VAL A 74 17.40 -22.58 6.95
CA VAL A 74 18.42 -22.16 7.90
C VAL A 74 19.74 -22.19 7.16
N LYS A 75 20.21 -21.01 6.74
CA LYS A 75 21.58 -20.84 6.27
C LYS A 75 22.47 -21.16 7.47
N GLN A 76 23.10 -22.33 7.47
CA GLN A 76 24.19 -22.59 8.41
C GLN A 76 25.31 -21.63 8.01
N GLU A 77 25.38 -20.49 8.70
CA GLU A 77 26.59 -19.66 8.76
C GLU A 77 27.63 -20.56 9.44
N GLY A 78 28.42 -21.25 8.62
CA GLY A 78 29.54 -22.04 9.09
C GLY A 78 30.57 -21.09 9.69
N ASP A 79 30.68 -21.16 11.01
CA ASP A 79 31.81 -20.66 11.77
C ASP A 79 33.01 -21.57 11.48
N SER A 80 33.93 -21.12 10.64
CA SER A 80 35.34 -21.56 10.55
C SER A 80 36.13 -20.65 9.61
#